data_AF-A0A351NX40-F1
#
_entry.id   AF-A0A351NX40-F1
#
_cell.length_a   1.000
_cell.length_b   1.000
_cell.length_c   1.000
_cell.angle_alpha   90.00
_cell.angle_beta   90.00
_cell.angle_gamma   90.00
#
_symmetry.space_group_name_H-M   'P 1'
#
loop_
_entity.id
_entity.type
_entity.pdbx_description
1 polymer ?
#
loop_
_entity_poly.entity_id
_entity_poly.type
_entity_poly.pdbx_seq_one_letter_code
_entity_poly.pdbx_strand_id
1 'polypeptide(L)'
;MHVYTKYSFDAYFFGTTATSNEAYQYAKGAVREHLAGFDMLLRSPLVFFAVTDHAIFMRQMAVGAESQNRYFRYSLHDPMRGIHSSDNEVLESTIVKASLFNAFLSQIVRSPVFGSGYSRRGHLGV
;
A
#
# COMPACT_ATOMS: atom_id res chain seq x y z
N MET A 1 -9.54 14.66 8.54
CA MET A 1 -9.56 13.24 8.92
C MET A 1 -9.17 12.42 7.71
N HIS A 2 -8.10 11.64 7.82
CA HIS A 2 -7.54 10.90 6.68
C HIS A 2 -6.60 9.83 7.22
N VAL A 3 -7.05 8.58 7.29
CA VAL A 3 -6.24 7.46 7.81
C VAL A 3 -6.33 6.31 6.83
N TYR A 4 -5.17 5.73 6.51
CA TYR A 4 -5.09 4.54 5.69
C TYR A 4 -4.84 3.31 6.54
N THR A 5 -5.32 2.18 6.05
CA THR A 5 -5.07 0.85 6.59
C THR A 5 -4.18 0.08 5.62
N LYS A 6 -3.89 -1.17 5.96
CA LYS A 6 -3.19 -2.11 5.08
C LYS A 6 -3.89 -2.36 3.74
N TYR A 7 -5.13 -1.91 3.58
CA TYR A 7 -5.90 -2.07 2.35
C TYR A 7 -5.61 -0.97 1.32
N SER A 8 -5.06 0.18 1.73
CA SER A 8 -4.53 1.16 0.78
C SER A 8 -3.16 0.70 0.26
N PHE A 9 -2.98 0.72 -1.06
CA PHE A 9 -1.77 0.16 -1.69
C PHE A 9 -0.48 0.87 -1.26
N ASP A 10 -0.52 2.19 -1.13
CA ASP A 10 0.60 3.04 -0.71
C ASP A 10 0.91 2.86 0.78
N ALA A 11 -0.11 2.87 1.64
CA ALA A 11 0.04 2.65 3.07
C ALA A 11 0.68 1.29 3.35
N TYR A 12 0.20 0.24 2.67
CA TYR A 12 0.83 -1.08 2.75
C TYR A 12 2.28 -1.02 2.28
N PHE A 13 2.58 -0.38 1.15
CA PHE A 13 3.95 -0.26 0.63
C PHE A 13 4.91 0.35 1.66
N PHE A 14 4.45 1.34 2.42
CA PHE A 14 5.25 2.04 3.43
C PHE A 14 5.17 1.44 4.84
N GLY A 15 4.59 0.24 5.00
CA GLY A 15 4.65 -0.51 6.27
C GLY A 15 3.39 -0.46 7.12
N THR A 16 2.29 0.11 6.64
CA THR A 16 1.01 0.04 7.37
C THR A 16 0.45 -1.38 7.31
N THR A 17 0.44 -2.07 8.45
CA THR A 17 -0.11 -3.43 8.61
C THR A 17 -1.46 -3.45 9.33
N ALA A 18 -1.92 -2.31 9.85
CA ALA A 18 -3.18 -2.23 10.58
C ALA A 18 -4.39 -2.50 9.68
N THR A 19 -5.30 -3.36 10.14
CA THR A 19 -6.65 -3.56 9.59
C THR A 19 -7.58 -2.43 9.99
N SER A 20 -8.74 -2.31 9.33
CA SER A 20 -9.80 -1.38 9.75
C SER A 20 -10.29 -1.66 11.18
N ASN A 21 -10.31 -2.93 11.61
CA ASN A 21 -10.67 -3.28 12.99
C ASN A 21 -9.61 -2.80 13.99
N GLU A 22 -8.32 -3.00 13.70
CA GLU A 22 -7.24 -2.49 14.56
C GLU A 22 -7.23 -0.96 14.59
N ALA A 23 -7.51 -0.29 13.48
CA ALA A 23 -7.65 1.16 13.43
C ALA A 23 -8.83 1.65 14.29
N TYR A 24 -9.95 0.90 14.29
CA TYR A 24 -11.06 1.14 15.21
C TYR A 24 -10.68 0.94 16.68
N GLN A 25 -9.93 -0.12 17.02
CA GLN A 25 -9.44 -0.31 18.39
C GLN A 25 -8.49 0.81 18.83
N TYR A 26 -7.59 1.24 17.94
CA TYR A 26 -6.70 2.38 18.16
C TYR A 26 -7.50 3.66 18.42
N ALA A 27 -8.55 3.92 17.64
CA ALA A 27 -9.46 5.05 17.86
C ALA A 27 -10.15 5.02 19.23
N LYS A 28 -10.38 3.82 19.80
CA LYS A 28 -10.90 3.63 21.15
C LYS A 28 -9.84 3.74 22.26
N GLY A 29 -8.57 3.98 21.92
CA GLY A 29 -7.46 4.12 22.87
C GLY A 29 -6.58 2.89 23.02
N ALA A 30 -6.69 1.88 22.16
CA ALA A 30 -5.72 0.79 22.15
C ALA A 30 -4.33 1.30 21.70
N VAL A 31 -3.27 0.68 22.20
CA VAL A 31 -1.88 0.95 21.78
C VAL A 31 -1.62 0.32 20.41
N ARG A 32 -0.80 0.97 19.58
CA ARG A 32 -0.28 0.43 18.32
C ARG A 32 1.20 0.71 18.19
N GLU A 33 1.99 -0.30 17.84
CA GLU A 33 3.41 -0.13 17.57
C GLU A 33 3.63 0.66 16.26
N HIS A 34 4.50 1.66 16.33
CA HIS A 34 5.08 2.34 15.17
C HIS A 34 6.21 1.50 14.59
N LEU A 35 6.41 1.54 13.28
CA LEU A 35 7.47 0.78 12.59
C LEU A 35 8.89 1.02 13.13
N ALA A 36 9.12 2.17 13.78
CA ALA A 36 10.38 2.45 14.44
C ALA A 36 10.53 1.80 15.83
N GLY A 37 9.64 0.88 16.21
CA GLY A 37 9.70 0.09 17.44
C GLY A 37 9.22 0.80 18.70
N PHE A 38 8.35 1.80 18.58
CA PHE A 38 7.79 2.52 19.73
C PHE A 38 6.26 2.53 19.72
N ASP A 39 5.66 2.60 20.89
CA ASP A 39 4.21 2.60 21.04
C ASP A 39 3.59 3.96 20.67
N MET A 40 2.57 3.91 19.83
CA MET A 40 1.66 5.01 19.54
C MET A 40 0.39 4.86 20.37
N LEU A 41 0.00 5.95 21.02
CA LEU A 41 -1.23 6.04 21.80
C LEU A 41 -1.90 7.39 21.56
N LEU A 42 -3.23 7.37 21.40
CA LEU A 42 -4.01 8.59 21.35
C LEU A 42 -4.12 9.20 22.75
N ARG A 43 -4.04 10.53 22.84
CA ARG A 43 -4.20 11.26 24.12
C ARG A 43 -5.56 10.97 24.79
N SER A 44 -6.59 10.72 23.99
CA SER A 44 -7.91 10.29 24.44
C SER A 44 -8.60 9.48 23.33
N PRO A 45 -9.55 8.59 23.66
CA PRO A 45 -10.41 7.97 22.66
C PRO A 45 -11.14 9.00 21.80
N LEU A 46 -11.34 8.67 20.52
CA LEU A 46 -12.00 9.55 19.57
C LEU A 46 -13.50 9.24 19.49
N VAL A 47 -14.31 10.29 19.39
CA VAL A 47 -15.76 10.18 19.19
C VAL A 47 -16.16 9.88 17.74
N PHE A 48 -15.25 10.12 16.78
CA PHE A 48 -15.36 9.67 15.39
C PHE A 48 -13.98 9.42 14.80
N PHE A 49 -13.90 8.50 13.84
CA PHE A 49 -12.67 8.12 13.16
C PHE A 49 -13.00 7.73 11.71
N ALA A 50 -12.15 8.12 10.77
CA ALA A 50 -12.37 7.86 9.36
C ALA A 50 -11.19 7.08 8.77
N VAL A 51 -11.51 5.94 8.15
CA VAL A 51 -10.62 5.19 7.28
C VAL A 51 -10.95 5.57 5.83
N THR A 52 -9.94 5.98 5.08
CA THR A 52 -10.10 6.59 3.75
C THR A 52 -9.13 5.96 2.74
N ASP A 53 -9.07 4.64 2.70
CA ASP A 53 -8.16 3.89 1.80
C ASP A 53 -8.34 4.26 0.33
N HIS A 54 -7.24 4.21 -0.44
CA HIS A 54 -7.32 4.33 -1.88
C HIS A 54 -8.04 3.12 -2.50
N ALA A 55 -9.04 3.39 -3.35
CA ALA A 55 -9.75 2.35 -4.09
C ALA A 55 -8.87 1.67 -5.15
N ILE A 56 -7.89 2.39 -5.70
CA ILE A 56 -6.96 1.83 -6.68
C ILE A 56 -6.06 0.79 -6.02
N PHE A 57 -6.02 -0.42 -6.59
CA PHE A 57 -5.30 -1.57 -6.03
C PHE A 57 -5.69 -1.92 -4.58
N MET A 58 -6.93 -1.63 -4.18
CA MET A 58 -7.43 -1.90 -2.84
C MET A 58 -7.19 -3.36 -2.45
N ARG A 59 -6.49 -3.58 -1.32
CA ARG A 59 -6.08 -4.89 -0.78
C ARG A 59 -5.12 -5.71 -1.66
N GLN A 60 -4.86 -5.30 -2.90
CA GLN A 60 -4.08 -6.10 -3.84
C GLN A 60 -2.62 -6.29 -3.41
N MET A 61 -2.02 -5.30 -2.73
CA MET A 61 -0.65 -5.41 -2.20
C MET A 61 -0.55 -6.44 -1.07
N ALA A 62 -1.44 -6.35 -0.09
CA ALA A 62 -1.51 -7.31 1.01
C ALA A 62 -1.72 -8.74 0.51
N VAL A 63 -2.63 -8.92 -0.46
CA VAL A 63 -2.89 -10.22 -1.10
C VAL A 63 -1.68 -10.74 -1.89
N GLY A 64 -0.95 -9.85 -2.55
CA GLY A 64 0.26 -10.20 -3.30
C GLY A 64 1.44 -10.64 -2.44
N ALA A 65 1.49 -10.19 -1.18
CA ALA A 65 2.52 -10.57 -0.22
C ALA A 65 2.26 -11.94 0.44
N GLU A 66 1.02 -12.44 0.40
CA GLU A 66 0.63 -13.73 0.98
C GLU A 66 1.12 -14.91 0.11
N SER A 67 2.08 -15.69 0.60
CA SER A 67 2.68 -16.82 -0.14
C SER A 67 1.69 -17.91 -0.55
N GLN A 68 0.59 -18.07 0.19
CA GLN A 68 -0.46 -19.05 -0.08
C GLN A 68 -1.46 -18.57 -1.14
N ASN A 69 -1.35 -17.32 -1.61
CA ASN A 69 -2.32 -16.75 -2.53
C ASN A 69 -2.00 -17.11 -3.99
N ARG A 70 -3.03 -17.45 -4.78
CA ARG A 70 -2.89 -17.74 -6.23
C ARG A 70 -2.27 -16.59 -7.05
N TYR A 71 -2.34 -15.36 -6.54
CA TYR A 71 -1.75 -14.18 -7.19
C TYR A 71 -0.27 -14.01 -6.86
N PHE A 72 0.27 -14.68 -5.84
CA PHE A 72 1.67 -14.58 -5.42
C PHE A 72 2.66 -14.86 -6.56
N ARG A 73 2.28 -15.69 -7.54
CA ARG A 73 3.11 -16.08 -8.69
C ARG A 73 3.29 -15.01 -9.78
N TYR A 74 2.50 -13.92 -9.77
CA TYR A 74 2.62 -12.89 -10.80
C TYR A 74 3.77 -11.93 -10.46
N SER A 75 4.58 -11.59 -11.47
CA SER A 75 5.73 -10.69 -11.31
C SER A 75 5.37 -9.29 -10.81
N LEU A 76 4.13 -8.85 -11.06
CA LEU A 76 3.59 -7.60 -10.51
C LEU A 76 3.67 -7.55 -8.97
N HIS A 77 3.64 -8.70 -8.30
CA HIS A 77 3.70 -8.81 -6.85
C HIS A 77 5.11 -9.08 -6.31
N ASP A 78 6.13 -9.24 -7.16
CA ASP A 78 7.51 -9.46 -6.72
C ASP A 78 7.97 -8.39 -5.71
N PRO A 79 7.69 -7.08 -5.88
CA PRO A 79 8.09 -6.06 -4.91
C PRO A 79 7.41 -6.21 -3.54
N MET A 80 6.27 -6.90 -3.48
CA MET A 80 5.47 -7.06 -2.24
C MET A 80 5.95 -8.23 -1.39
N ARG A 81 6.72 -9.15 -1.96
CA ARG A 81 7.20 -10.33 -1.24
C ARG A 81 8.20 -9.88 -0.18
N GLY A 82 7.84 -10.08 1.09
CA GLY A 82 8.70 -9.71 2.21
C GLY A 82 8.86 -8.21 2.42
N ILE A 83 8.00 -7.35 1.86
CA ILE A 83 8.08 -5.89 2.06
C ILE A 83 7.93 -5.47 3.54
N HIS A 84 7.34 -6.35 4.35
CA HIS A 84 7.17 -6.26 5.80
C HIS A 84 7.97 -7.33 6.55
N SER A 85 9.07 -7.84 5.98
CA SER A 85 10.03 -8.63 6.77
C SER A 85 10.73 -7.72 7.78
N SER A 86 11.23 -8.27 8.88
CA SER A 86 11.99 -7.52 9.90
C SER A 86 13.11 -6.66 9.30
N ASP A 87 13.78 -7.17 8.27
CA ASP A 87 14.89 -6.50 7.58
C ASP A 87 14.42 -5.27 6.78
N ASN A 88 13.14 -5.25 6.40
CA ASN A 88 12.49 -4.20 5.61
C ASN A 88 11.60 -3.28 6.46
N GLU A 89 11.53 -3.45 7.78
CA GLU A 89 10.72 -2.59 8.67
C GLU A 89 11.55 -1.56 9.43
N VAL A 90 12.80 -1.33 9.02
CA VAL A 90 13.66 -0.26 9.56
C VAL A 90 13.48 1.06 8.82
N LEU A 91 13.71 2.20 9.50
CA LEU A 91 13.61 3.54 8.89
C LEU A 91 14.44 3.70 7.61
N GLU A 92 15.63 3.10 7.56
CA GLU A 92 16.52 3.14 6.38
C GLU A 92 15.91 2.48 5.14
N SER A 93 15.02 1.49 5.33
CA SER A 93 14.32 0.83 4.23
C SER A 93 13.35 1.76 3.49
N THR A 94 12.99 2.90 4.07
CA THR A 94 12.03 3.86 3.48
C THR A 94 12.49 4.38 2.12
N ILE A 95 13.79 4.63 1.94
CA ILE A 95 14.34 5.10 0.65
C ILE A 95 14.25 3.99 -0.41
N VAL A 96 14.54 2.75 -0.01
CA VAL A 96 14.42 1.57 -0.88
C VAL A 96 12.95 1.35 -1.26
N LYS A 97 12.03 1.42 -0.30
CA LYS A 97 10.58 1.32 -0.51
C LYS A 97 10.08 2.42 -1.43
N ALA A 98 10.55 3.66 -1.29
CA ALA A 98 10.18 4.75 -2.21
C ALA A 98 10.67 4.48 -3.64
N SER A 99 11.88 3.95 -3.80
CA SER A 99 12.42 3.57 -5.12
C SER A 99 11.62 2.43 -5.76
N LEU A 100 11.28 1.40 -4.98
CA LEU A 100 10.42 0.29 -5.41
C LEU A 100 8.99 0.75 -5.74
N PHE A 101 8.45 1.68 -4.97
CA PHE A 101 7.14 2.28 -5.21
C PHE A 101 7.10 3.03 -6.54
N ASN A 102 8.13 3.84 -6.84
CA ASN A 102 8.24 4.53 -8.13
C ASN A 102 8.40 3.56 -9.30
N ALA A 103 9.14 2.46 -9.12
CA ALA A 103 9.26 1.41 -10.12
C ALA A 103 7.91 0.71 -10.37
N PHE A 104 7.18 0.39 -9.31
CA PHE A 104 5.83 -0.19 -9.37
C PHE A 104 4.84 0.75 -10.10
N LEU A 105 4.79 2.04 -9.73
CA LEU A 105 3.97 3.02 -10.42
C LEU A 105 4.35 3.15 -11.90
N SER A 106 5.64 3.15 -12.21
CA SER A 106 6.12 3.17 -13.61
C SER A 106 5.67 1.95 -14.40
N GLN A 107 5.64 0.77 -13.79
CA GLN A 107 5.11 -0.44 -14.43
C GLN A 107 3.61 -0.33 -14.70
N ILE A 108 2.83 0.21 -13.76
CA ILE A 108 1.39 0.44 -13.98
C ILE A 108 1.18 1.39 -15.15
N VAL A 109 1.83 2.56 -15.13
CA VAL A 109 1.65 3.59 -16.16
C VAL A 109 2.08 3.09 -17.54
N ARG A 110 3.16 2.31 -17.62
CA ARG A 110 3.64 1.72 -18.88
C ARG A 110 2.87 0.46 -19.31
N SER A 111 2.08 -0.13 -18.43
CA SER A 111 1.29 -1.32 -18.75
C SER A 111 0.24 -0.98 -19.81
N PRO A 112 0.06 -1.81 -20.86
CA PRO A 112 -0.94 -1.58 -21.91
C PRO A 112 -2.37 -1.41 -21.37
N VAL A 113 -2.65 -1.95 -20.17
CA VAL A 113 -3.95 -1.89 -19.51
C VAL A 113 -4.29 -0.49 -18.98
N PHE A 114 -3.29 0.33 -18.63
CA PHE A 114 -3.48 1.67 -18.08
C PHE A 114 -2.87 2.78 -18.94
N GLY A 115 -1.88 2.47 -19.78
CA GLY A 115 -1.15 3.41 -20.63
C GLY A 115 -1.66 3.54 -22.07
N SER A 116 -2.66 2.76 -22.49
CA SER A 116 -3.20 2.80 -23.86
C SER A 116 -4.54 3.55 -23.93
N GLY A 117 -4.55 4.81 -23.50
CA GLY A 117 -5.57 5.78 -23.90
C GLY A 117 -4.94 6.78 -24.87
N TYR A 118 -5.41 6.80 -26.13
CA TYR A 118 -4.97 7.62 -27.28
C TYR A 118 -3.87 7.04 -28.17
N SER A 119 -4.29 6.15 -29.08
CA SER A 119 -3.70 6.10 -30.42
C SER A 119 -4.19 7.33 -31.20
N ARG A 120 -3.29 8.26 -31.55
CA ARG A 120 -3.58 9.22 -32.62
C ARG A 120 -3.67 8.42 -33.92
N ARG A 121 -4.88 8.06 -34.34
CA ARG A 121 -5.16 7.81 -35.76
C ARG A 121 -5.06 9.15 -36.48
N GLY A 122 -3.86 9.48 -36.93
CA GLY A 122 -3.68 10.47 -37.98
C GLY A 122 -4.26 9.89 -39.26
N HIS A 123 -5.39 10.43 -39.71
CA HIS A 123 -5.80 10.36 -41.10
C HIS A 123 -4.71 10.99 -41.96
N LEU A 124 -4.10 10.19 -42.83
CA LEU A 124 -3.64 10.66 -44.12
C LEU A 124 -4.43 9.87 -45.15
N GLY A 125 -5.51 10.48 -45.63
CA GLY A 125 -6.10 10.15 -46.91
C GLY A 125 -5.26 10.77 -48.03
N VAL A 126 -5.36 10.11 -49.19
CA VAL A 126 -4.79 10.38 -50.54
C VAL A 126 -3.28 10.39 -50.67
#